data_AF-J9FDC1-F1
#
_entry.id   AF-J9FDC1-F1
#
_cell.length_a   1.000
_cell.length_b   1.000
_cell.length_c   1.000
_cell.angle_alpha   90.00
_cell.angle_beta   90.00
_cell.angle_gamma   90.00
#
_symmetry.space_group_name_H-M   'P 1'
#
loop_
_entity.id
_entity.type
_entity.pdbx_description
1 polymer ?
#
loop_
_entity_poly.entity_id
_entity_poly.type
_entity_poly.pdbx_seq_one_letter_code
_entity_poly.pdbx_strand_id
1 'polypeptide(L)'
;MNQKEWTEYEKGRFLRSVFVYSREDLEDKNDFATEWKGLKLFLEQTRKPVCIIAHNGLRFDFRILYAEFERSGLLDINPIPNQVYFVDSYLMFLDLEKKFHDELRAAIQLLDWGRLSAQLNSENPLPSPQKMSSCSVGVNSQTHMDIISKSSGSGTLEVESISVNALKTDSSTVSWKSQDTTTFVVPVECSTRSGPKRPARRQLFIHTSDDHPLNFIRTTKWSPAKKKRVRPNLFKRSGEGDWVFNNHFSIAYFREKGVFKLDSMYKQLLSDDYDAHYARDDCEALLKICITYGEEFVEYVDTHAVKFPF
;
A
#
# COMPACT_ATOMS: atom_id res chain seq x y z
N MET A 1 36.79 -12.76 -11.00
CA MET A 1 36.55 -12.62 -12.46
C MET A 1 37.89 -12.60 -13.18
N ASN A 2 37.98 -13.19 -14.37
CA ASN A 2 39.18 -13.11 -15.22
C ASN A 2 39.23 -11.75 -15.98
N GLN A 3 40.35 -11.47 -16.65
CA GLN A 3 40.56 -10.17 -17.33
C GLN A 3 39.51 -9.88 -18.42
N LYS A 4 39.04 -10.91 -19.13
CA LYS A 4 38.00 -10.77 -20.17
C LYS A 4 36.67 -10.38 -19.55
N GLU A 5 36.28 -11.04 -18.46
CA GLU A 5 35.05 -10.75 -17.71
C GLU A 5 35.06 -9.32 -17.16
N TRP A 6 36.19 -8.85 -16.63
CA TRP A 6 36.32 -7.46 -16.17
C TRP A 6 36.18 -6.43 -17.30
N THR A 7 36.72 -6.74 -18.48
CA THR A 7 36.60 -5.85 -19.64
C THR A 7 35.15 -5.75 -20.13
N GLU A 8 34.43 -6.88 -20.13
CA GLU A 8 32.99 -6.91 -20.44
C GLU A 8 32.17 -6.13 -19.40
N TYR A 9 32.49 -6.30 -18.11
CA TYR A 9 31.84 -5.59 -17.00
C TYR A 9 32.00 -4.08 -17.12
N GLU A 10 33.23 -3.58 -17.26
CA GLU A 10 33.51 -2.14 -17.39
C GLU A 10 32.85 -1.55 -18.64
N LYS A 11 32.87 -2.28 -19.77
CA LYS A 11 32.13 -1.87 -20.96
C LYS A 11 30.63 -1.75 -20.69
N GLY A 12 30.06 -2.70 -19.94
CA GLY A 12 28.67 -2.65 -19.49
C GLY A 12 28.39 -1.46 -18.57
N ARG A 13 29.33 -1.15 -17.68
CA ARG A 13 29.24 -0.04 -16.71
C ARG A 13 29.12 1.32 -17.37
N PHE A 14 29.93 1.58 -18.39
CA PHE A 14 29.82 2.84 -19.15
C PHE A 14 28.53 2.96 -19.98
N LEU A 15 27.90 1.83 -20.32
CA LEU A 15 26.68 1.81 -21.13
C LEU A 15 25.39 1.84 -20.30
N ARG A 16 25.43 1.43 -19.04
CA ARG A 16 24.24 1.30 -18.19
C ARG A 16 24.49 1.89 -16.81
N SER A 17 23.65 2.84 -16.42
CA SER A 17 23.70 3.51 -15.11
C SER A 17 23.44 2.59 -13.91
N VAL A 18 23.02 1.34 -14.13
CA VAL A 18 22.76 0.36 -13.06
C VAL A 18 24.02 -0.24 -12.45
N PHE A 19 25.14 -0.20 -13.17
CA PHE A 19 26.42 -0.63 -12.62
C PHE A 19 27.11 0.58 -12.00
N VAL A 20 27.10 0.63 -10.68
CA VAL A 20 27.60 1.79 -9.92
C VAL A 20 29.09 1.64 -9.59
N TYR A 21 29.51 0.43 -9.23
CA TYR A 21 30.87 0.15 -8.76
C TYR A 21 31.84 -0.14 -9.90
N SER A 22 33.06 0.36 -9.81
CA SER A 22 34.13 0.03 -10.76
C SER A 22 34.81 -1.29 -10.39
N ARG A 23 35.71 -1.76 -11.25
CA ARG A 23 36.61 -2.87 -10.91
C ARG A 23 37.39 -2.61 -9.63
N GLU A 24 37.96 -1.41 -9.45
CA GLU A 24 38.75 -1.08 -8.27
C GLU A 24 37.92 -1.19 -6.98
N ASP A 25 36.62 -0.90 -7.04
CA ASP A 25 35.71 -1.05 -5.91
C ASP A 25 35.42 -2.51 -5.54
N LEU A 26 35.55 -3.43 -6.51
CA LEU A 26 35.05 -4.80 -6.43
C LEU A 26 36.14 -5.88 -6.44
N GLU A 27 37.33 -5.61 -6.99
CA GLU A 27 38.33 -6.65 -7.24
C GLU A 27 38.92 -7.26 -5.96
N ASP A 28 38.95 -6.49 -4.88
CA ASP A 28 39.38 -6.92 -3.55
C ASP A 28 38.22 -7.45 -2.69
N LYS A 29 37.00 -7.53 -3.23
CA LYS A 29 35.84 -8.06 -2.52
C LYS A 29 35.76 -9.56 -2.66
N ASN A 30 35.27 -10.20 -1.60
CA ASN A 30 34.98 -11.63 -1.63
C ASN A 30 33.84 -11.94 -2.61
N ASP A 31 33.86 -13.16 -3.13
CA ASP A 31 32.75 -13.69 -3.91
C ASP A 31 31.56 -14.10 -3.03
N PHE A 32 30.42 -14.34 -3.69
CA PHE A 32 29.19 -14.77 -3.03
C PHE A 32 29.39 -16.04 -2.20
N ALA A 33 30.11 -17.03 -2.70
CA ALA A 33 30.28 -18.32 -2.02
C ALA A 33 31.09 -18.20 -0.72
N THR A 34 32.04 -17.27 -0.70
CA THR A 34 32.84 -16.94 0.49
C THR A 34 32.01 -16.20 1.53
N GLU A 35 31.27 -15.16 1.12
CA GLU A 35 30.40 -14.37 2.01
C GLU A 35 29.21 -15.17 2.55
N TRP A 36 28.68 -16.10 1.74
CA TRP A 36 27.54 -16.95 2.12
C TRP A 36 27.79 -17.73 3.41
N LYS A 37 29.05 -18.12 3.70
CA LYS A 37 29.40 -18.83 4.95
C LYS A 37 29.06 -17.99 6.18
N GLY A 38 29.36 -16.69 6.15
CA GLY A 38 29.04 -15.76 7.23
C GLY A 38 27.53 -15.51 7.35
N LEU A 39 26.86 -15.30 6.21
CA LEU A 39 25.40 -15.13 6.16
C LEU A 39 24.67 -16.36 6.71
N LYS A 40 25.13 -17.56 6.37
CA LYS A 40 24.54 -18.80 6.87
C LYS A 40 24.69 -18.92 8.38
N LEU A 41 25.87 -18.66 8.94
CA LEU A 41 26.10 -18.66 10.38
C LEU A 41 25.18 -17.66 11.10
N PHE A 42 25.05 -16.45 10.55
CA PHE A 42 24.11 -15.45 11.06
C PHE A 42 22.67 -15.98 11.07
N LEU A 43 22.21 -16.54 9.94
CA LEU A 43 20.87 -17.11 9.84
C LEU A 43 20.66 -18.27 10.82
N GLU A 44 21.64 -19.15 11.02
CA GLU A 44 21.61 -20.27 11.95
C GLU A 44 21.52 -19.82 13.42
N GLN A 45 22.21 -18.74 13.79
CA GLN A 45 22.20 -18.17 15.15
C GLN A 45 20.97 -17.30 15.45
N THR A 46 20.25 -16.85 14.42
CA THR A 46 19.05 -16.04 14.59
C THR A 46 17.91 -16.88 15.17
N ARG A 47 17.08 -16.27 16.04
CA ARG A 47 15.89 -16.93 16.61
C ARG A 47 14.99 -17.46 15.49
N LYS A 48 14.53 -18.71 15.64
CA LYS A 48 13.68 -19.38 14.65
C LYS A 48 12.19 -19.21 15.00
N PRO A 49 11.30 -19.15 13.99
CA PRO A 49 11.58 -19.12 12.55
C PRO A 49 12.13 -17.75 12.07
N VAL A 50 12.90 -17.74 10.98
CA VAL A 50 13.41 -16.52 10.34
C VAL A 50 12.65 -16.29 9.03
N CYS A 51 12.22 -15.05 8.78
CA CYS A 51 11.62 -14.66 7.50
C CYS A 51 12.47 -13.59 6.83
N ILE A 52 12.93 -13.87 5.61
CA ILE A 52 13.60 -12.92 4.72
C ILE A 52 12.52 -12.23 3.89
N ILE A 53 12.57 -10.90 3.86
CA ILE A 53 11.57 -10.08 3.18
C ILE A 53 12.30 -9.21 2.17
N ALA A 54 11.84 -9.23 0.93
CA ALA A 54 12.32 -8.33 -0.11
C ALA A 54 11.13 -7.71 -0.84
N HIS A 55 11.25 -6.45 -1.21
CA HIS A 55 10.20 -5.76 -1.94
C HIS A 55 10.27 -6.09 -3.42
N ASN A 56 9.26 -6.81 -3.93
CA ASN A 56 9.25 -7.33 -5.30
C ASN A 56 10.42 -8.31 -5.57
N GLY A 57 10.84 -9.03 -4.51
CA GLY A 57 11.96 -9.96 -4.53
C GLY A 57 11.79 -11.10 -5.53
N LEU A 58 10.56 -11.52 -5.84
CA LEU A 58 10.26 -12.53 -6.86
C LEU A 58 10.70 -12.11 -8.26
N ARG A 59 10.76 -10.81 -8.54
CA ARG A 59 11.22 -10.27 -9.81
C ARG A 59 12.71 -9.92 -9.79
N PHE A 60 13.30 -9.75 -8.61
CA PHE A 60 14.65 -9.24 -8.42
C PHE A 60 15.45 -10.13 -7.47
N ASP A 61 15.50 -9.78 -6.18
CA ASP A 61 16.44 -10.28 -5.18
C ASP A 61 16.49 -11.81 -5.12
N PHE A 62 15.34 -12.47 -5.08
CA PHE A 62 15.27 -13.93 -4.94
C PHE A 62 15.74 -14.66 -6.19
N ARG A 63 15.57 -14.07 -7.37
CA ARG A 63 16.11 -14.63 -8.64
C ARG A 63 17.62 -14.50 -8.70
N ILE A 64 18.15 -13.35 -8.30
CA ILE A 64 19.60 -13.12 -8.24
C ILE A 64 20.21 -14.06 -7.21
N LEU A 65 19.59 -14.19 -6.04
CA LEU A 65 20.01 -15.11 -5.00
C LEU A 65 20.04 -16.55 -5.53
N TYR A 66 18.98 -17.02 -6.19
CA TYR A 66 18.94 -18.35 -6.81
C TYR A 66 20.06 -18.56 -7.84
N ALA A 67 20.24 -17.60 -8.75
CA ALA A 67 21.30 -17.68 -9.74
C ALA A 67 22.70 -17.77 -9.09
N GLU A 68 22.94 -17.05 -7.99
CA GLU A 68 24.22 -17.09 -7.28
C GLU A 68 24.44 -18.42 -6.53
N PHE A 69 23.38 -18.98 -5.94
CA PHE A 69 23.43 -20.32 -5.33
C PHE A 69 23.71 -21.40 -6.37
N GLU A 70 23.01 -21.36 -7.51
CA GLU A 70 23.18 -22.30 -8.61
C GLU A 70 24.59 -22.19 -9.22
N ARG A 71 25.03 -20.97 -9.55
CA ARG A 71 26.37 -20.67 -10.10
C ARG A 71 27.50 -21.16 -9.19
N SER A 72 27.29 -21.14 -7.88
CA SER A 72 28.27 -21.54 -6.87
C SER A 72 28.12 -23.01 -6.43
N GLY A 73 27.14 -23.76 -6.93
CA GLY A 73 26.87 -25.14 -6.53
C GLY A 73 26.43 -25.29 -5.06
N LEU A 74 25.88 -24.23 -4.46
CA LEU A 74 25.57 -24.18 -3.02
C LEU A 74 24.20 -24.75 -2.67
N LEU A 75 23.31 -24.98 -3.66
CA LEU A 75 21.97 -25.50 -3.44
C LEU A 75 21.98 -26.85 -2.69
N ASP A 76 22.92 -27.74 -3.02
CA ASP A 76 23.01 -29.06 -2.38
C ASP A 76 24.06 -29.09 -1.26
N ILE A 77 25.19 -28.41 -1.46
CA ILE A 77 26.37 -28.53 -0.59
C ILE A 77 26.24 -27.68 0.67
N ASN A 78 25.65 -26.49 0.54
CA ASN A 78 25.55 -25.53 1.64
C ASN A 78 24.26 -24.69 1.54
N PRO A 79 23.08 -25.36 1.64
CA PRO A 79 21.78 -24.71 1.41
C PRO A 79 21.44 -23.66 2.47
N ILE A 80 20.38 -22.91 2.19
CA ILE A 80 19.72 -22.06 3.17
C ILE A 80 19.29 -22.91 4.39
N PRO A 81 19.55 -22.46 5.62
CA PRO A 81 19.20 -23.22 6.82
C PRO A 81 17.70 -23.53 6.94
N ASN A 82 17.40 -24.62 7.64
CA ASN A 82 16.03 -24.96 8.01
C ASN A 82 15.37 -23.82 8.80
N GLN A 83 14.05 -23.70 8.64
CA GLN A 83 13.22 -22.66 9.27
C GLN A 83 13.59 -21.22 8.87
N VAL A 84 14.21 -21.06 7.70
CA VAL A 84 14.31 -19.78 7.00
C VAL A 84 13.27 -19.78 5.88
N TYR A 85 12.44 -18.74 5.86
CA TYR A 85 11.35 -18.56 4.91
C TYR A 85 11.48 -17.22 4.19
N PHE A 86 10.75 -17.06 3.09
CA PHE A 86 10.81 -15.91 2.22
C PHE A 86 9.41 -15.35 1.95
N VAL A 87 9.31 -14.02 1.93
CA VAL A 87 8.08 -13.30 1.58
C VAL A 87 8.40 -12.15 0.64
N ASP A 88 7.60 -12.03 -0.42
CA ASP A 88 7.61 -10.87 -1.30
C ASP A 88 6.65 -9.81 -0.75
N SER A 89 7.18 -8.69 -0.29
CA SER A 89 6.35 -7.66 0.32
C SER A 89 5.46 -6.93 -0.68
N TYR A 90 5.79 -6.92 -1.98
CA TYR A 90 4.93 -6.30 -2.99
C TYR A 90 3.61 -7.04 -3.12
N LEU A 91 3.66 -8.38 -3.19
CA LEU A 91 2.45 -9.22 -3.23
C LEU A 91 1.67 -9.13 -1.92
N MET A 92 2.37 -9.13 -0.79
CA MET A 92 1.76 -8.94 0.51
C MET A 92 0.97 -7.64 0.61
N PHE A 93 1.56 -6.51 0.22
CA PHE A 93 0.86 -5.22 0.27
C PHE A 93 -0.37 -5.21 -0.66
N LEU A 94 -0.25 -5.83 -1.83
CA LEU A 94 -1.36 -5.98 -2.77
C LEU A 94 -2.51 -6.77 -2.14
N ASP A 95 -2.21 -7.91 -1.53
CA ASP A 95 -3.19 -8.81 -0.92
C ASP A 95 -3.85 -8.18 0.31
N LEU A 96 -3.07 -7.55 1.18
CA LEU A 96 -3.59 -6.89 2.38
C LEU A 96 -4.50 -5.70 2.04
N GLU A 97 -4.12 -4.87 1.07
CA GLU A 97 -4.98 -3.78 0.60
C GLU A 97 -6.24 -4.31 -0.10
N LYS A 98 -6.12 -5.38 -0.88
CA LYS A 98 -7.28 -6.01 -1.51
C LYS A 98 -8.25 -6.56 -0.45
N LYS A 99 -7.74 -7.28 0.56
CA LYS A 99 -8.50 -7.76 1.70
C LYS A 99 -9.21 -6.60 2.40
N PHE A 100 -8.51 -5.49 2.62
CA PHE A 100 -9.10 -4.29 3.22
C PHE A 100 -10.23 -3.68 2.38
N HIS A 101 -10.04 -3.54 1.07
CA HIS A 101 -11.08 -3.03 0.17
C HIS A 101 -12.30 -3.97 0.12
N ASP A 102 -12.10 -5.28 0.16
CA ASP A 102 -13.15 -6.28 0.21
C ASP A 102 -13.91 -6.22 1.56
N GLU A 103 -13.22 -6.03 2.69
CA GLU A 103 -13.82 -5.78 4.01
C GLU A 103 -14.69 -4.52 4.02
N LEU A 104 -14.20 -3.42 3.45
CA LEU A 104 -14.98 -2.17 3.33
C LEU A 104 -16.22 -2.34 2.45
N ARG A 105 -16.09 -3.06 1.32
CA ARG A 105 -17.22 -3.37 0.45
C ARG A 105 -18.29 -4.17 1.21
N ALA A 106 -17.88 -5.21 1.93
CA ALA A 106 -18.78 -6.05 2.72
C ALA A 106 -19.47 -5.24 3.84
N ALA A 107 -18.72 -4.39 4.56
CA ALA A 107 -19.27 -3.55 5.61
C ALA A 107 -20.39 -2.64 5.08
N ILE A 108 -20.20 -2.01 3.91
CA ILE A 108 -21.21 -1.15 3.28
C ILE A 108 -22.44 -1.92 2.79
N GLN A 109 -22.26 -3.15 2.32
CA GLN A 109 -23.38 -4.00 1.90
C GLN A 109 -24.22 -4.50 3.08
N LEU A 110 -23.59 -4.72 4.23
CA LEU A 110 -24.26 -5.17 5.46
C LEU A 110 -24.93 -4.03 6.24
N LEU A 111 -24.56 -2.78 5.97
CA LEU A 111 -25.20 -1.60 6.55
C LEU A 111 -26.64 -1.47 6.01
N ASP A 112 -27.61 -1.88 6.82
CA ASP A 112 -29.03 -1.59 6.55
C ASP A 112 -29.33 -0.11 6.87
N TRP A 113 -29.09 0.74 5.88
CA TRP A 113 -29.37 2.17 5.94
C TRP A 113 -30.84 2.50 6.27
N GLY A 114 -31.76 1.59 5.93
CA GLY A 114 -33.18 1.70 6.26
C GLY A 114 -33.47 1.50 7.75
N ARG A 115 -32.77 0.59 8.42
CA ARG A 115 -32.90 0.35 9.87
C ARG A 115 -32.23 1.43 10.71
N LEU A 116 -31.05 1.90 10.31
CA LEU A 116 -30.33 2.97 11.03
C LEU A 116 -31.13 4.26 11.07
N SER A 117 -31.73 4.64 9.93
CA SER A 117 -32.62 5.81 9.88
C SER A 117 -33.88 5.65 10.74
N ALA A 118 -34.41 4.43 10.91
CA ALA A 118 -35.59 4.19 11.73
C ALA A 118 -35.32 4.22 13.24
N GLN A 119 -34.18 3.68 13.69
CA GLN A 119 -33.82 3.66 15.12
C GLN A 119 -33.55 5.08 15.66
N LEU A 120 -32.89 5.93 14.88
CA LEU A 120 -32.57 7.31 15.27
C LEU A 120 -33.78 8.24 15.28
N ASN A 121 -34.74 8.04 14.37
CA ASN A 121 -36.00 8.79 14.39
C ASN A 121 -36.93 8.37 15.56
N SER A 122 -36.59 7.31 16.30
CA SER A 122 -37.33 6.87 17.49
C SER A 122 -36.73 7.40 18.81
N GLU A 123 -35.50 7.91 18.80
CA GLU A 123 -34.92 8.61 19.95
C GLU A 123 -35.47 10.04 19.98
N ASN A 124 -36.48 10.27 20.82
CA ASN A 124 -37.02 11.60 21.09
C ASN A 124 -35.90 12.55 21.57
N PRO A 125 -35.88 13.82 21.13
CA PRO A 125 -34.97 14.81 21.70
C PRO A 125 -35.29 15.01 23.20
N LEU A 126 -34.28 14.89 24.04
CA LEU A 126 -34.32 15.33 25.44
C LEU A 126 -34.82 16.80 25.48
N PRO A 127 -35.76 17.19 26.36
CA PRO A 127 -36.25 18.56 26.40
C PRO A 127 -35.10 19.53 26.71
N SER A 128 -35.08 20.63 25.96
CA SER A 128 -34.09 21.70 26.06
C SER A 128 -33.98 22.26 27.49
N PRO A 129 -32.78 22.68 27.93
CA PRO A 129 -32.64 23.36 29.21
C PRO A 129 -33.41 24.67 29.20
N GLN A 130 -34.36 24.79 30.12
CA GLN A 130 -35.13 26.00 30.35
C GLN A 130 -34.18 27.15 30.71
N LYS A 131 -34.40 28.31 30.06
CA LYS A 131 -33.85 29.60 30.47
C LYS A 131 -34.19 29.85 31.94
N MET A 132 -33.16 29.98 32.78
CA MET A 132 -33.27 30.70 34.05
C MET A 132 -32.35 31.91 34.05
N SER A 133 -32.87 32.92 34.72
CA SER A 133 -32.51 34.32 34.75
C SER A 133 -31.22 34.63 35.51
N SER A 134 -30.57 35.71 35.08
CA SER A 134 -29.78 36.70 35.85
C SER A 134 -28.80 36.23 36.94
N CYS A 135 -27.54 36.63 36.82
CA CYS A 135 -26.96 37.72 37.64
C CYS A 135 -25.48 37.93 37.29
N SER A 136 -25.10 39.20 37.17
CA SER A 136 -23.77 39.71 36.86
C SER A 136 -23.07 40.20 38.13
N VAL A 137 -21.86 39.70 38.41
CA VAL A 137 -20.70 40.34 39.10
C VAL A 137 -19.53 39.35 38.86
N GLY A 138 -18.28 39.65 38.48
CA GLY A 138 -17.47 40.85 38.29
C GLY A 138 -15.98 40.42 38.46
N VAL A 139 -15.06 41.19 37.86
CA VAL A 139 -13.60 41.28 38.11
C VAL A 139 -12.63 40.55 37.15
N ASN A 140 -12.01 41.38 36.28
CA ASN A 140 -10.61 41.56 35.83
C ASN A 140 -9.68 40.33 35.62
N SER A 141 -8.76 40.27 34.64
CA SER A 141 -7.83 41.31 34.15
C SER A 141 -7.23 40.99 32.75
N GLN A 142 -6.96 42.05 31.98
CA GLN A 142 -5.77 42.37 31.14
C GLN A 142 -5.10 41.27 30.28
N THR A 143 -5.24 41.35 28.95
CA THR A 143 -4.38 42.00 27.91
C THR A 143 -3.15 41.19 27.47
N HIS A 144 -3.19 40.70 26.22
CA HIS A 144 -2.14 40.96 25.23
C HIS A 144 -2.73 40.81 23.82
N MET A 145 -2.78 41.91 23.07
CA MET A 145 -3.02 41.93 21.62
C MET A 145 -1.66 41.91 20.95
N ASP A 146 -1.52 41.18 19.85
CA ASP A 146 -0.85 41.75 18.69
C ASP A 146 -1.42 41.19 17.40
N ILE A 147 -1.70 42.16 16.54
CA ILE A 147 -2.20 42.08 15.16
C ILE A 147 -0.95 42.04 14.26
N ILE A 148 -1.01 41.35 13.11
CA ILE A 148 -0.71 41.91 11.76
C ILE A 148 -0.64 40.79 10.72
N SER A 149 -1.40 41.05 9.68
CA SER A 149 -1.56 40.39 8.39
C SER A 149 -0.46 40.72 7.36
N LYS A 150 -0.18 39.75 6.48
CA LYS A 150 0.12 39.78 5.02
C LYS A 150 0.74 41.04 4.36
N SER A 151 1.77 40.83 3.52
CA SER A 151 1.81 41.10 2.05
C SER A 151 3.21 40.75 1.48
N SER A 152 3.33 39.95 0.42
CA SER A 152 3.50 40.30 -1.01
C SER A 152 4.94 40.61 -1.47
N GLY A 153 5.41 39.92 -2.53
CA GLY A 153 6.61 40.18 -3.34
C GLY A 153 7.00 38.90 -4.10
N SER A 154 6.62 38.71 -5.38
CA SER A 154 7.23 39.22 -6.62
C SER A 154 8.69 38.79 -6.83
N GLY A 155 8.93 37.93 -7.84
CA GLY A 155 10.26 37.53 -8.29
C GLY A 155 10.18 36.46 -9.39
N THR A 156 10.00 36.91 -10.63
CA THR A 156 10.15 36.18 -11.90
C THR A 156 11.59 35.72 -12.12
N LEU A 157 11.80 34.52 -12.67
CA LEU A 157 12.88 34.23 -13.63
C LEU A 157 12.49 33.03 -14.52
N GLU A 158 12.90 33.13 -15.77
CA GLU A 158 12.44 32.48 -16.99
C GLU A 158 13.33 31.31 -17.45
N VAL A 159 12.73 30.35 -18.18
CA VAL A 159 13.24 29.67 -19.41
C VAL A 159 14.38 28.63 -19.16
N GLU A 160 14.30 27.35 -19.55
CA GLU A 160 14.17 26.82 -20.91
C GLU A 160 13.48 25.45 -21.00
N SER A 161 12.63 25.34 -22.01
CA SER A 161 12.05 24.13 -22.56
C SER A 161 12.98 23.49 -23.59
N ILE A 162 13.23 22.19 -23.47
CA ILE A 162 13.83 21.37 -24.54
C ILE A 162 12.87 20.21 -24.86
N SER A 163 12.25 20.29 -26.04
CA SER A 163 11.75 19.14 -26.81
C SER A 163 12.96 18.37 -27.36
N VAL A 164 12.97 17.07 -27.68
CA VAL A 164 12.08 16.35 -28.58
C VAL A 164 12.33 14.82 -28.47
N ASN A 165 11.35 14.04 -28.94
CA ASN A 165 11.44 12.73 -29.62
C ASN A 165 11.38 11.43 -28.79
N ALA A 166 10.14 10.97 -28.58
CA ALA A 166 9.81 9.57 -28.37
C ALA A 166 9.88 8.78 -29.69
N LEU A 167 10.86 7.88 -29.77
CA LEU A 167 10.96 6.88 -30.83
C LEU A 167 10.00 5.72 -30.51
N LYS A 168 9.08 5.45 -31.44
CA LYS A 168 8.24 4.25 -31.45
C LYS A 168 9.12 3.03 -31.67
N THR A 169 8.89 1.97 -30.91
CA THR A 169 9.31 0.63 -31.32
C THR A 169 8.25 -0.37 -30.89
N ASP A 170 7.70 -1.05 -31.88
CA ASP A 170 6.75 -2.14 -31.79
C ASP A 170 7.35 -3.34 -31.06
N SER A 171 6.53 -4.02 -30.24
CA SER A 171 6.71 -5.46 -30.02
C SER A 171 5.47 -6.12 -29.41
N SER A 172 4.83 -6.91 -30.26
CA SER A 172 4.25 -8.24 -30.03
C SER A 172 3.32 -8.50 -28.83
N THR A 173 2.04 -8.64 -29.18
CA THR A 173 0.97 -9.25 -28.40
C THR A 173 1.20 -10.75 -28.21
N VAL A 174 1.34 -11.21 -26.96
CA VAL A 174 1.32 -12.64 -26.60
C VAL A 174 -0.04 -12.97 -25.99
N SER A 175 -0.80 -13.78 -26.72
CA SER A 175 -2.08 -14.35 -26.34
C SER A 175 -1.87 -15.56 -25.43
N TRP A 176 -2.39 -15.52 -24.20
CA TRP A 176 -2.53 -16.70 -23.35
C TRP A 176 -3.98 -17.18 -23.41
N LYS A 177 -4.17 -18.35 -24.05
CA LYS A 177 -5.39 -19.15 -23.98
C LYS A 177 -5.41 -19.88 -22.64
N SER A 178 -6.44 -19.65 -21.82
CA SER A 178 -6.79 -20.54 -20.71
C SER A 178 -8.03 -21.36 -21.07
N GLN A 179 -7.94 -22.64 -20.70
CA GLN A 179 -8.81 -23.74 -21.09
C GLN A 179 -10.17 -23.72 -20.41
N ASP A 180 -11.10 -24.40 -21.08
CA ASP A 180 -12.50 -24.57 -20.76
C ASP A 180 -12.76 -25.14 -19.36
N THR A 181 -13.69 -24.52 -18.64
CA THR A 181 -14.38 -25.16 -17.50
C THR A 181 -15.88 -24.94 -17.68
N THR A 182 -16.56 -26.03 -18.02
CA THR A 182 -18.01 -26.10 -18.25
C THR A 182 -18.76 -25.75 -16.98
N THR A 183 -19.40 -24.58 -16.95
CA THR A 183 -20.33 -24.20 -15.88
C THR A 183 -21.74 -24.20 -16.45
N PHE A 184 -22.60 -25.04 -15.85
CA PHE A 184 -24.02 -25.14 -16.15
C PHE A 184 -24.71 -23.77 -15.97
N VAL A 185 -25.26 -23.23 -17.06
CA VAL A 185 -26.10 -22.03 -17.05
C VAL A 185 -27.53 -22.47 -16.80
N VAL A 186 -28.06 -22.18 -15.60
CA VAL A 186 -29.51 -22.18 -15.36
C VAL A 186 -30.03 -20.81 -15.80
N PRO A 187 -31.02 -20.72 -16.73
CA PRO A 187 -31.61 -19.45 -17.10
C PRO A 187 -32.44 -18.93 -15.92
N VAL A 188 -31.98 -17.85 -15.28
CA VAL A 188 -32.87 -17.04 -14.43
C VAL A 188 -33.52 -16.01 -15.34
N GLU A 189 -34.80 -16.22 -15.63
CA GLU A 189 -35.62 -15.25 -16.34
C GLU A 189 -35.57 -13.90 -15.61
N CYS A 190 -35.03 -12.90 -16.31
CA CYS A 190 -35.00 -11.52 -15.87
C CYS A 190 -36.42 -10.94 -15.93
N SER A 191 -37.16 -11.05 -14.82
CA SER A 191 -38.41 -10.33 -14.66
C SER A 191 -38.10 -8.87 -14.34
N THR A 192 -38.23 -8.00 -15.35
CA THR A 192 -38.22 -6.54 -15.21
C THR A 192 -39.47 -6.07 -14.47
N ARG A 193 -39.51 -6.26 -13.15
CA ARG A 193 -40.43 -5.49 -12.31
C ARG A 193 -39.81 -4.13 -12.04
N SER A 194 -40.27 -3.12 -12.75
CA SER A 194 -40.06 -1.72 -12.38
C SER A 194 -40.76 -1.48 -11.03
N GLY A 195 -40.01 -1.61 -9.94
CA GLY A 195 -40.44 -1.12 -8.63
C GLY A 195 -40.69 0.39 -8.68
N PRO A 196 -41.55 0.93 -7.79
CA PRO A 196 -41.80 2.36 -7.76
C PRO A 196 -40.46 3.08 -7.52
N LYS A 197 -40.17 4.10 -8.33
CA LYS A 197 -39.02 5.00 -8.14
C LYS A 197 -39.08 5.53 -6.71
N ARG A 198 -38.20 5.02 -5.84
CA ARG A 198 -38.05 5.55 -4.49
C ARG A 198 -37.59 7.00 -4.63
N PRO A 199 -38.26 7.98 -4.00
CA PRO A 199 -37.72 9.34 -3.95
C PRO A 199 -36.34 9.25 -3.29
N ALA A 200 -35.37 10.04 -3.78
CA ALA A 200 -34.02 10.11 -3.22
C ALA A 200 -34.09 10.17 -1.69
N ARG A 201 -33.79 9.05 -1.02
CA ARG A 201 -34.10 8.91 0.39
C ARG A 201 -32.98 9.57 1.19
N ARG A 202 -33.41 10.63 1.88
CA ARG A 202 -32.88 11.35 3.05
C ARG A 202 -31.55 10.84 3.63
N GLN A 203 -30.62 11.77 3.81
CA GLN A 203 -29.47 11.68 4.74
C GLN A 203 -29.87 10.88 5.99
N LEU A 204 -29.01 9.95 6.42
CA LEU A 204 -29.24 9.13 7.62
C LEU A 204 -29.46 9.98 8.87
N PHE A 205 -28.92 11.19 8.83
CA PHE A 205 -29.02 12.20 9.85
C PHE A 205 -29.47 13.49 9.19
N ILE A 206 -30.72 13.88 9.44
CA ILE A 206 -31.23 15.19 9.02
C ILE A 206 -30.53 16.32 9.81
N HIS A 207 -29.86 15.97 10.92
CA HIS A 207 -29.18 16.89 11.83
C HIS A 207 -27.66 16.70 11.98
N THR A 208 -27.01 15.78 11.24
CA THR A 208 -25.54 15.75 11.21
C THR A 208 -25.06 16.20 9.85
N SER A 209 -24.10 17.13 9.83
CA SER A 209 -23.51 17.66 8.60
C SER A 209 -22.68 16.64 7.82
N ASP A 210 -22.29 15.51 8.44
CA ASP A 210 -21.45 14.49 7.80
C ASP A 210 -21.87 13.06 8.17
N ASP A 211 -22.57 12.40 7.25
CA ASP A 211 -23.04 11.02 7.37
C ASP A 211 -22.19 10.03 6.57
N HIS A 212 -20.91 10.35 6.34
CA HIS A 212 -19.99 9.48 5.61
C HIS A 212 -19.75 8.13 6.33
N PRO A 213 -19.64 6.99 5.62
CA PRO A 213 -19.55 5.67 6.25
C PRO A 213 -18.36 5.50 7.21
N LEU A 214 -17.25 6.20 6.95
CA LEU A 214 -16.07 6.19 7.82
C LEU A 214 -16.35 6.71 9.24
N ASN A 215 -17.40 7.49 9.44
CA ASN A 215 -17.80 7.96 10.77
C ASN A 215 -18.43 6.85 11.62
N PHE A 216 -18.88 5.76 10.99
CA PHE A 216 -19.60 4.66 11.66
C PHE A 216 -18.80 3.36 11.67
N ILE A 217 -17.83 3.21 10.77
CA ILE A 217 -16.95 2.05 10.76
C ILE A 217 -16.00 2.14 11.95
N ARG A 218 -15.96 1.08 12.76
CA ARG A 218 -15.09 1.02 13.94
C ARG A 218 -13.61 0.87 13.53
N THR A 219 -12.96 2.00 13.30
CA THR A 219 -11.53 2.06 12.91
C THR A 219 -10.56 1.81 14.07
N THR A 220 -11.05 1.71 15.31
CA THR A 220 -10.19 1.50 16.50
C THR A 220 -9.27 0.28 16.40
N LYS A 221 -9.74 -0.80 15.74
CA LYS A 221 -8.98 -2.04 15.54
C LYS A 221 -8.12 -2.06 14.28
N TRP A 222 -8.17 -1.00 13.46
CA TRP A 222 -7.39 -0.95 12.23
C TRP A 222 -5.92 -0.69 12.54
N SER A 223 -5.05 -1.34 11.78
CA SER A 223 -3.63 -1.02 11.75
C SER A 223 -3.40 0.44 11.36
N PRO A 224 -2.26 1.03 11.75
CA PRO A 224 -1.84 2.34 11.27
C PRO A 224 -1.90 2.45 9.74
N ALA A 225 -1.52 1.38 9.02
CA ALA A 225 -1.58 1.34 7.56
C ALA A 225 -3.00 1.51 7.02
N LYS A 226 -3.96 0.68 7.48
CA LYS A 226 -5.37 0.79 7.08
C LYS A 226 -5.95 2.19 7.35
N LYS A 227 -5.64 2.78 8.51
CA LYS A 227 -6.09 4.13 8.88
C LYS A 227 -5.55 5.22 7.93
N LYS A 228 -4.31 5.09 7.48
CA LYS A 228 -3.69 6.07 6.56
C LYS A 228 -4.09 5.86 5.11
N ARG A 229 -4.40 4.62 4.71
CA ARG A 229 -4.65 4.26 3.31
C ARG A 229 -6.13 4.22 2.93
N VAL A 230 -7.03 4.26 3.91
CA VAL A 230 -8.46 4.47 3.64
C VAL A 230 -8.69 5.83 2.96
N ARG A 231 -9.38 5.82 1.81
CA ARG A 231 -9.71 7.04 1.06
C ARG A 231 -11.22 7.27 1.08
N PRO A 232 -11.72 8.51 1.34
CA PRO A 232 -13.16 8.81 1.27
C PRO A 232 -13.80 8.43 -0.07
N ASN A 233 -13.04 8.55 -1.17
CA ASN A 233 -13.49 8.21 -2.53
C ASN A 233 -13.79 6.72 -2.76
N LEU A 234 -13.44 5.84 -1.81
CA LEU A 234 -13.89 4.45 -1.77
C LEU A 234 -15.40 4.33 -1.53
N PHE A 235 -16.05 5.41 -1.12
CA PHE A 235 -17.50 5.48 -0.93
C PHE A 235 -18.06 6.52 -1.89
N LYS A 236 -19.23 6.24 -2.44
CA LYS A 236 -19.98 7.19 -3.28
C LYS A 236 -21.46 7.08 -2.99
N ARG A 237 -22.21 8.13 -3.32
CA ARG A 237 -23.67 8.10 -3.30
C ARG A 237 -24.19 7.40 -4.55
N SER A 238 -25.15 6.51 -4.37
CA SER A 238 -25.95 5.94 -5.45
C SER A 238 -26.96 6.97 -5.96
N GLY A 239 -27.60 6.70 -7.11
CA GLY A 239 -28.68 7.55 -7.62
C GLY A 239 -29.89 7.63 -6.68
N GLU A 240 -30.04 6.67 -5.77
CA GLU A 240 -31.12 6.63 -4.77
C GLU A 240 -30.76 7.41 -3.49
N GLY A 241 -29.50 7.87 -3.36
CA GLY A 241 -28.99 8.58 -2.20
C GLY A 241 -28.25 7.70 -1.19
N ASP A 242 -28.26 6.37 -1.33
CA ASP A 242 -27.55 5.48 -0.39
C ASP A 242 -26.04 5.48 -0.62
N TRP A 243 -25.25 5.30 0.44
CA TRP A 243 -23.81 5.07 0.33
C TRP A 243 -23.52 3.69 -0.23
N VAL A 244 -22.66 3.64 -1.26
CA VAL A 244 -22.20 2.41 -1.89
C VAL A 244 -20.69 2.41 -2.03
N PHE A 245 -20.08 1.23 -2.01
CA PHE A 245 -18.65 1.09 -2.26
C PHE A 245 -18.32 1.38 -3.73
N ASN A 246 -17.31 2.21 -3.95
CA ASN A 246 -16.90 2.67 -5.26
C ASN A 246 -15.92 1.69 -5.91
N ASN A 247 -16.45 0.61 -6.49
CA ASN A 247 -15.66 -0.41 -7.19
C ASN A 247 -14.76 0.18 -8.28
N HIS A 248 -15.22 1.19 -9.01
CA HIS A 248 -14.42 1.80 -10.06
C HIS A 248 -13.17 2.47 -9.50
N PHE A 249 -13.31 3.26 -8.44
CA PHE A 249 -12.18 3.89 -7.76
C PHE A 249 -11.23 2.85 -7.14
N SER A 250 -11.78 1.81 -6.51
CA SER A 250 -10.99 0.70 -5.98
C SER A 250 -10.14 0.02 -7.07
N ILE A 251 -10.72 -0.30 -8.22
CA ILE A 251 -9.98 -0.93 -9.33
C ILE A 251 -8.94 0.03 -9.90
N ALA A 252 -9.27 1.32 -10.04
CA ALA A 252 -8.33 2.34 -10.51
C ALA A 252 -7.14 2.48 -9.57
N TYR A 253 -7.36 2.44 -8.26
CA TYR A 253 -6.31 2.48 -7.23
C TYR A 253 -5.28 1.35 -7.42
N PHE A 254 -5.72 0.09 -7.57
CA PHE A 254 -4.78 -1.03 -7.78
C PHE A 254 -4.07 -1.00 -9.14
N ARG A 255 -4.58 -0.23 -10.10
CA ARG A 255 -3.95 -0.02 -11.41
C ARG A 255 -3.07 1.22 -11.46
N GLU A 256 -3.09 2.03 -10.41
CA GLU A 256 -2.30 3.25 -10.32
C GLU A 256 -0.82 2.89 -10.30
N LYS A 257 -0.09 3.36 -11.32
CA LYS A 257 1.34 3.06 -11.46
C LYS A 257 2.09 3.63 -10.25
N GLY A 258 2.78 2.74 -9.54
CA GLY A 258 3.66 3.14 -8.46
C GLY A 258 3.02 3.17 -7.08
N VAL A 259 1.72 2.93 -6.93
CA VAL A 259 1.03 3.00 -5.63
C VAL A 259 1.57 2.03 -4.57
N PHE A 260 2.23 0.96 -5.02
CA PHE A 260 2.89 -0.06 -4.20
C PHE A 260 4.42 -0.06 -4.36
N LYS A 261 5.02 0.98 -4.95
CA LYS A 261 6.48 1.11 -4.88
C LYS A 261 6.88 1.48 -3.46
N LEU A 262 8.07 1.06 -3.06
CA LEU A 262 8.58 1.27 -1.70
C LEU A 262 8.58 2.75 -1.29
N ASP A 263 9.08 3.64 -2.15
CA ASP A 263 9.07 5.11 -1.99
C ASP A 263 7.67 5.66 -1.73
N SER A 264 6.72 5.25 -2.57
CA SER A 264 5.34 5.70 -2.53
C SER A 264 4.63 5.20 -1.27
N MET A 265 4.88 3.95 -0.87
CA MET A 265 4.33 3.38 0.35
C MET A 265 4.90 4.03 1.60
N TYR A 266 6.21 4.22 1.66
CA TYR A 266 6.88 4.87 2.79
C TYR A 266 6.32 6.27 3.00
N LYS A 267 6.28 7.09 1.95
CA LYS A 267 5.76 8.46 1.99
C LYS A 267 4.30 8.52 2.45
N GLN A 268 3.46 7.63 1.93
CA GLN A 268 2.03 7.60 2.30
C GLN A 268 1.80 7.14 3.74
N LEU A 269 2.64 6.22 4.24
CA LEU A 269 2.43 5.57 5.54
C LEU A 269 3.18 6.24 6.69
N LEU A 270 4.28 6.93 6.44
CA LEU A 270 5.11 7.52 7.48
C LEU A 270 5.14 9.05 7.37
N SER A 271 4.72 9.61 6.23
CA SER A 271 4.75 11.06 5.95
C SER A 271 6.17 11.65 5.98
N ASP A 272 7.17 10.79 5.81
CA ASP A 272 8.58 11.13 5.70
C ASP A 272 9.10 10.79 4.31
N ASP A 273 10.16 11.46 3.88
CA ASP A 273 10.95 11.07 2.73
C ASP A 273 12.15 10.22 3.20
N TYR A 274 12.66 9.34 2.35
CA TYR A 274 13.87 8.57 2.62
C TYR A 274 14.74 8.46 1.37
N ASP A 275 16.02 8.20 1.56
CA ASP A 275 16.98 8.02 0.46
C ASP A 275 16.89 6.58 -0.08
N ALA A 276 16.28 6.42 -1.24
CA ALA A 276 16.14 5.12 -1.92
C ALA A 276 17.39 4.70 -2.71
N HIS A 277 18.54 5.36 -2.51
CA HIS A 277 19.79 5.02 -3.19
C HIS A 277 20.62 3.95 -2.48
N TYR A 278 20.35 3.67 -1.20
CA TYR A 278 21.12 2.73 -0.39
C TYR A 278 20.28 1.54 0.08
N ALA A 279 20.81 0.33 -0.10
CA ALA A 279 20.14 -0.90 0.30
C ALA A 279 19.79 -0.96 1.80
N ARG A 280 20.59 -0.30 2.65
CA ARG A 280 20.31 -0.18 4.09
C ARG A 280 19.01 0.60 4.34
N ASP A 281 18.88 1.75 3.67
CA ASP A 281 17.75 2.65 3.87
C ASP A 281 16.47 2.04 3.28
N ASP A 282 16.57 1.33 2.15
CA ASP A 282 15.48 0.52 1.61
C ASP A 282 15.04 -0.59 2.58
N CYS A 283 15.97 -1.30 3.22
CA CYS A 283 15.64 -2.31 4.21
C CYS A 283 14.94 -1.71 5.44
N GLU A 284 15.41 -0.56 5.93
CA GLU A 284 14.80 0.14 7.05
C GLU A 284 13.39 0.64 6.69
N ALA A 285 13.24 1.23 5.50
CA ALA A 285 11.97 1.71 4.98
C ALA A 285 10.95 0.56 4.87
N LEU A 286 11.37 -0.57 4.29
CA LEU A 286 10.54 -1.76 4.17
C LEU A 286 10.09 -2.29 5.53
N LEU A 287 11.01 -2.39 6.50
CA LEU A 287 10.69 -2.87 7.84
C LEU A 287 9.69 -1.94 8.54
N LYS A 288 9.89 -0.62 8.46
CA LYS A 288 8.94 0.36 9.01
C LYS A 288 7.56 0.21 8.40
N ILE A 289 7.46 0.02 7.08
CA ILE A 289 6.17 -0.24 6.41
C ILE A 289 5.54 -1.52 6.96
N CYS A 290 6.25 -2.64 7.05
CA CYS A 290 5.71 -3.88 7.62
C CYS A 290 5.18 -3.68 9.04
N ILE A 291 5.90 -2.93 9.88
CA ILE A 291 5.46 -2.57 11.24
C ILE A 291 4.15 -1.77 11.21
N THR A 292 3.95 -0.88 10.25
CA THR A 292 2.68 -0.12 10.14
C THR A 292 1.46 -0.98 9.79
N TYR A 293 1.64 -2.14 9.16
CA TYR A 293 0.57 -3.13 8.94
C TYR A 293 0.33 -4.00 10.18
N GLY A 294 1.32 -4.18 11.05
CA GLY A 294 1.15 -4.79 12.38
C GLY A 294 0.73 -6.26 12.32
N GLU A 295 -0.34 -6.62 13.04
CA GLU A 295 -0.81 -8.02 13.13
C GLU A 295 -1.16 -8.63 11.76
N GLU A 296 -1.66 -7.81 10.84
CA GLU A 296 -2.05 -8.24 9.50
C GLU A 296 -0.84 -8.68 8.66
N PHE A 297 0.29 -8.02 8.88
CA PHE A 297 1.57 -8.43 8.31
C PHE A 297 2.02 -9.78 8.88
N VAL A 298 1.93 -9.96 10.20
CA VAL A 298 2.34 -11.22 10.86
C VAL A 298 1.47 -12.39 10.37
N GLU A 299 0.14 -12.22 10.35
CA GLU A 299 -0.81 -13.22 9.85
C GLU A 299 -0.51 -13.60 8.38
N TYR A 300 -0.18 -12.61 7.55
CA TYR A 300 0.19 -12.86 6.15
C TYR A 300 1.46 -13.70 6.05
N VAL A 301 2.52 -13.32 6.78
CA VAL A 301 3.80 -14.04 6.77
C VAL A 301 3.61 -15.48 7.25
N ASP A 302 2.87 -15.70 8.33
CA ASP A 302 2.63 -17.04 8.89
C ASP A 302 1.92 -17.98 7.89
N THR A 303 1.16 -17.43 6.95
CA THR A 303 0.35 -18.18 5.99
C THR A 303 0.96 -18.27 4.60
N HIS A 304 1.80 -17.32 4.20
CA HIS A 304 2.31 -17.21 2.82
C HIS A 304 3.84 -17.36 2.70
N ALA A 305 4.58 -17.39 3.81
CA ALA A 305 6.03 -17.53 3.73
C ALA A 305 6.44 -18.91 3.18
N VAL A 306 7.38 -18.90 2.23
CA VAL A 306 7.80 -20.10 1.49
C VAL A 306 9.25 -20.47 1.77
N LYS A 307 9.59 -21.76 1.65
CA LYS A 307 10.97 -22.23 1.74
C LYS A 307 11.64 -22.09 0.38
N PHE A 308 12.90 -21.68 0.38
CA PHE A 308 13.70 -21.59 -0.83
C PHE A 308 14.37 -22.93 -1.19
N PRO A 309 14.54 -23.26 -2.48
CA PRO A 309 14.00 -22.56 -3.66
C PRO A 309 12.51 -22.87 -3.89
N PHE A 310 11.76 -21.97 -4.55
CA PHE A 310 10.33 -22.09 -4.82
C PHE A 310 9.95 -21.55 -6.21
#